data_AF-A0A8I1GEE3-F1
#
_entry.id   AF-A0A8I1GEE3-F1
#
_cell.length_a   1.000
_cell.length_b   1.000
_cell.length_c   1.000
_cell.angle_alpha   90.00
_cell.angle_beta   90.00
_cell.angle_gamma   90.00
#
_symmetry.space_group_name_H-M   'P 1'
#
loop_
_entity.id
_entity.type
_entity.pdbx_description
1 polymer ?
#
loop_
_entity_poly.entity_id
_entity_poly.type
_entity_poly.pdbx_seq_one_letter_code
_entity_poly.pdbx_strand_id
1 'polypeptide(L)'
;MESTDIVINREIGQLLYDVAPDDARKIIMRAKLADEGDVGEFEFDYENEKGDVNWFASTGKTNSRLLDLLERHRAFFVSQNQSPWKACTITIDVETGKFSMNLKY
;
A
#
# COMPACT_ATOMS: atom_id res chain seq x y z
N MET A 1 18.45 -7.77 -13.08
CA MET A 1 18.28 -7.19 -11.72
C MET A 1 16.87 -6.64 -11.68
N GLU A 2 16.06 -7.06 -10.71
CA GLU A 2 14.68 -6.57 -10.55
C GLU A 2 14.72 -5.12 -10.04
N SER A 3 13.81 -4.26 -10.51
CA SER A 3 13.78 -2.85 -10.10
C SER A 3 13.34 -2.71 -8.64
N THR A 4 13.89 -1.73 -7.92
CA THR A 4 13.62 -1.51 -6.49
C THR A 4 12.13 -1.30 -6.20
N ASP A 5 11.41 -0.60 -7.08
CA ASP A 5 9.97 -0.40 -6.94
C ASP A 5 9.18 -1.72 -7.01
N ILE A 6 9.57 -2.65 -7.89
CA ILE A 6 8.90 -3.95 -8.04
C ILE A 6 9.05 -4.78 -6.76
N VAL A 7 10.27 -4.80 -6.19
CA VAL A 7 10.54 -5.51 -4.93
C VAL A 7 9.70 -4.91 -3.78
N ILE A 8 9.68 -3.59 -3.66
CA ILE A 8 8.89 -2.91 -2.62
C ILE A 8 7.40 -3.17 -2.79
N ASN A 9 6.87 -3.07 -4.02
CA ASN A 9 5.46 -3.32 -4.30
C ASN A 9 5.04 -4.75 -3.97
N ARG A 10 5.92 -5.74 -4.21
CA ARG A 10 5.69 -7.13 -3.79
C ARG A 10 5.63 -7.27 -2.27
N GLU A 11 6.55 -6.65 -1.54
CA GLU A 11 6.54 -6.67 -0.08
C GLU A 11 5.29 -6.01 0.51
N ILE A 12 4.89 -4.85 -0.04
CA ILE A 12 3.64 -4.18 0.33
C ILE A 12 2.43 -5.07 0.05
N GLY A 13 2.38 -5.69 -1.14
CA GLY A 13 1.30 -6.58 -1.53
C GLY A 13 1.13 -7.75 -0.56
N GLN A 14 2.22 -8.43 -0.22
CA GLN A 14 2.20 -9.52 0.75
C GLN A 14 1.73 -9.05 2.12
N LEU A 15 2.28 -7.92 2.60
CA LEU A 15 1.94 -7.39 3.91
C LEU A 15 0.46 -7.02 4.04
N LEU A 16 -0.15 -6.46 2.99
CA LEU A 16 -1.57 -6.14 2.95
C LEU A 16 -2.44 -7.40 2.87
N TYR A 17 -2.00 -8.41 2.11
CA TYR A 17 -2.69 -9.69 2.03
C TYR A 17 -2.71 -10.41 3.38
N ASP A 18 -1.59 -10.43 4.10
CA ASP A 18 -1.46 -11.13 5.40
C ASP A 18 -2.35 -10.56 6.51
N VAL A 19 -2.81 -9.32 6.38
CA VAL A 19 -3.67 -8.65 7.38
C VAL A 19 -5.10 -8.46 6.93
N ALA A 20 -5.41 -8.81 5.68
CA ALA A 20 -6.76 -8.70 5.15
C ALA A 20 -7.67 -9.77 5.77
N PRO A 21 -8.97 -9.50 5.92
CA PRO A 21 -9.95 -10.51 6.31
C PRO A 21 -10.03 -11.66 5.29
N ASP A 22 -10.34 -12.87 5.78
CA ASP A 22 -10.39 -14.09 4.97
C ASP A 22 -11.42 -14.03 3.82
N ASP A 23 -12.49 -13.23 3.98
CA ASP A 23 -13.55 -13.06 2.99
C ASP A 23 -13.27 -11.93 1.97
N ALA A 24 -12.05 -11.36 1.98
CA ALA A 24 -11.68 -10.29 1.08
C ALA A 24 -11.45 -10.77 -0.36
N ARG A 25 -12.18 -10.18 -1.31
CA ARG A 25 -11.95 -10.31 -2.76
C ARG A 25 -11.10 -9.18 -3.31
N LYS A 26 -11.16 -8.00 -2.68
CA LYS A 26 -10.33 -6.85 -3.04
C LYS A 26 -9.84 -6.15 -1.79
N ILE A 27 -8.56 -5.83 -1.74
CA ILE A 27 -7.95 -5.06 -0.65
C ILE A 27 -7.64 -3.66 -1.18
N ILE A 28 -8.04 -2.63 -0.44
CA ILE A 28 -7.82 -1.23 -0.80
C ILE A 28 -7.15 -0.55 0.37
N MET A 29 -5.93 -0.06 0.16
CA MET A 29 -5.21 0.74 1.16
C MET A 29 -5.00 2.15 0.63
N ARG A 30 -5.29 3.15 1.46
CA ARG A 30 -4.98 4.55 1.17
C ARG A 30 -3.96 5.04 2.18
N ALA A 31 -2.89 5.64 1.69
CA ALA A 31 -1.89 6.27 2.52
C ALA A 31 -1.68 7.73 2.13
N LYS A 32 -1.43 8.57 3.12
CA LYS A 32 -0.88 9.92 2.96
C LYS A 32 0.39 10.01 3.76
N LEU A 33 1.46 10.49 3.15
CA LEU A 33 2.73 10.73 3.83
C LEU A 33 2.90 12.23 4.09
N ALA A 34 3.45 12.56 5.25
CA ALA A 34 3.95 13.90 5.51
C ALA A 34 5.06 14.27 4.51
N ASP A 35 5.33 15.56 4.32
CA ASP A 35 6.39 16.02 3.42
C ASP A 35 7.75 15.44 3.83
N GLU A 36 8.03 15.37 5.14
CA GLU A 36 9.25 14.74 5.70
C GLU A 36 9.28 13.21 5.52
N GLY A 37 8.11 12.55 5.46
CA GLY A 37 7.97 11.12 5.14
C GLY A 37 8.07 10.16 6.31
N ASP A 38 8.36 10.68 7.49
CA ASP A 38 8.52 9.97 8.76
C ASP A 38 7.17 9.68 9.45
N VAL A 39 6.09 10.29 8.95
CA VAL A 39 4.72 10.09 9.43
C VAL A 39 3.80 9.79 8.25
N GLY A 40 2.89 8.84 8.45
CA GLY A 40 1.86 8.49 7.48
C GLY A 40 0.51 8.18 8.12
N GLU A 41 -0.56 8.59 7.45
CA GLU A 41 -1.94 8.18 7.72
C GLU A 41 -2.29 6.99 6.84
N PHE A 42 -2.95 5.98 7.40
CA PHE A 42 -3.34 4.76 6.70
C PHE A 42 -4.82 4.45 6.92
N GLU A 43 -5.52 4.16 5.83
CA GLU A 43 -6.88 3.64 5.82
C GLU A 43 -6.92 2.31 5.07
N PHE A 44 -7.66 1.35 5.61
CA PHE A 44 -7.75 0.00 5.08
C PHE A 44 -9.21 -0.40 4.89
N ASP A 45 -9.57 -0.66 3.64
CA ASP A 45 -10.86 -1.21 3.26
C ASP A 45 -10.66 -2.53 2.51
N TYR A 46 -11.70 -3.34 2.51
CA TYR A 46 -11.79 -4.50 1.65
C TYR A 46 -13.19 -4.65 1.07
N GLU A 47 -13.28 -5.24 -0.11
CA GLU A 47 -14.53 -5.69 -0.72
C GLU A 47 -14.70 -7.18 -0.40
N ASN A 48 -15.80 -7.56 0.22
CA ASN A 48 -16.08 -8.95 0.59
C ASN A 48 -16.70 -9.75 -0.58
N GLU A 49 -17.00 -11.03 -0.36
CA GLU A 49 -17.61 -11.89 -1.38
C GLU A 49 -18.95 -11.41 -1.94
N LYS A 50 -19.68 -10.60 -1.16
CA LYS A 50 -20.99 -10.04 -1.54
C LYS A 50 -20.86 -8.73 -2.32
N GLY A 51 -19.64 -8.20 -2.47
CA GLY A 51 -19.37 -6.90 -3.07
C GLY A 51 -19.52 -5.73 -2.10
N ASP A 52 -19.69 -5.98 -0.80
CA ASP A 52 -19.77 -4.91 0.20
C ASP A 52 -18.38 -4.42 0.58
N VAL A 53 -18.22 -3.11 0.66
CA VAL A 53 -16.97 -2.48 1.12
C VAL A 53 -17.02 -2.28 2.64
N ASN A 54 -16.03 -2.84 3.34
CA ASN A 54 -15.91 -2.79 4.79
C ASN A 54 -14.53 -2.28 5.18
N TRP A 55 -14.47 -1.53 6.28
CA TRP A 55 -13.20 -1.10 6.85
C TRP A 55 -12.62 -2.21 7.73
N PHE A 56 -11.30 -2.27 7.83
CA PHE A 56 -10.61 -3.13 8.80
C PHE A 56 -9.45 -2.41 9.46
N ALA A 57 -9.03 -2.91 10.61
CA ALA A 57 -7.88 -2.37 11.33
C ALA A 57 -6.64 -3.23 11.06
N SER A 58 -5.53 -2.57 10.75
CA SER A 58 -4.21 -3.19 10.72
C SER A 58 -3.57 -3.19 12.12
N THR A 59 -2.41 -3.86 12.25
CA THR A 59 -1.61 -3.78 13.47
C THR A 59 -0.61 -2.63 13.43
N GLY A 60 -0.19 -2.11 14.60
CA GLY A 60 0.87 -1.10 14.66
C GLY A 60 2.17 -1.55 13.99
N LYS A 61 2.52 -2.84 14.09
CA LYS A 61 3.67 -3.44 13.39
C LYS A 61 3.51 -3.37 11.87
N THR A 62 2.33 -3.67 11.36
CA THR A 62 1.99 -3.56 9.93
C THR A 62 2.13 -2.11 9.46
N ASN A 63 1.62 -1.15 10.22
CA ASN A 63 1.69 0.27 9.87
C ASN A 63 3.13 0.78 9.83
N SER A 64 3.95 0.44 10.83
CA SER A 64 5.38 0.81 10.82
C SER A 64 6.13 0.20 9.64
N ARG A 65 5.83 -1.05 9.27
CA ARG A 65 6.46 -1.69 8.10
C ARG A 65 5.97 -1.08 6.78
N LEU A 66 4.69 -0.76 6.67
CA LEU A 66 4.15 -0.06 5.49
C LEU A 66 4.81 1.31 5.31
N LEU A 67 4.99 2.06 6.40
CA LEU A 67 5.65 3.36 6.37
C LEU A 67 7.09 3.26 5.85
N ASP A 68 7.89 2.35 6.40
CA ASP A 68 9.27 2.08 5.92
C ASP A 68 9.32 1.73 4.42
N LEU A 69 8.42 0.85 3.97
CA LEU A 69 8.34 0.46 2.56
C LEU A 69 7.94 1.63 1.66
N LEU A 70 6.94 2.43 2.06
CA LEU A 70 6.47 3.58 1.30
C LEU A 70 7.49 4.72 1.27
N GLU A 71 8.22 4.95 2.35
CA GLU A 71 9.32 5.92 2.40
C GLU A 71 10.42 5.53 1.40
N ARG A 72 10.83 4.26 1.43
CA ARG A 72 11.81 3.70 0.47
C ARG A 72 11.31 3.78 -0.97
N HIS A 73 10.02 3.53 -1.20
CA HIS A 73 9.40 3.67 -2.51
C HIS A 73 9.47 5.12 -2.99
N ARG A 74 9.09 6.08 -2.14
CA ARG A 74 9.17 7.52 -2.46
C ARG A 74 10.60 7.98 -2.73
N ALA A 75 11.55 7.56 -1.89
CA ALA A 75 12.97 7.87 -2.06
C ALA A 75 13.52 7.35 -3.40
N PHE A 76 13.10 6.14 -3.82
CA PHE A 76 13.45 5.61 -5.13
C PHE A 76 12.96 6.53 -6.26
N PHE A 77 11.70 6.96 -6.27
CA PHE A 77 11.18 7.85 -7.30
C PHE A 77 11.86 9.23 -7.31
N VAL A 78 12.17 9.79 -6.14
CA VAL A 78 12.96 11.02 -6.01
C VAL A 78 14.36 10.85 -6.59
N SER A 79 15.01 9.70 -6.36
CA SER A 79 16.32 9.38 -6.97
C SER A 79 16.27 9.29 -8.50
N GLN A 80 15.09 9.08 -9.07
CA GLN A 80 14.82 9.07 -10.51
C GLN A 80 14.31 10.44 -11.02
N ASN A 81 14.61 11.53 -10.30
CA ASN A 81 14.22 12.90 -10.62
C ASN A 81 12.70 13.17 -10.67
N GLN A 82 11.88 12.36 -9.98
CA GLN A 82 10.46 12.66 -9.81
C GLN A 82 10.21 13.45 -8.53
N SER A 83 9.15 14.27 -8.51
CA SER A 83 8.71 14.92 -7.28
C SER A 83 8.29 13.86 -6.24
N PRO A 84 8.48 14.09 -4.94
CA PRO A 84 7.95 13.19 -3.92
C PRO A 84 6.41 13.18 -4.01
N TRP A 85 5.83 11.99 -4.18
CA TRP A 85 4.38 11.83 -4.09
C TRP A 85 3.93 11.98 -2.62
N LYS A 86 2.70 12.46 -2.43
CA LYS A 86 2.11 12.79 -1.12
C LYS A 86 1.10 11.77 -0.64
N ALA A 87 0.43 11.09 -1.56
CA ALA A 87 -0.52 10.05 -1.23
C ALA A 87 -0.45 8.91 -2.24
N CYS A 88 -0.86 7.72 -1.81
CA CYS A 88 -1.05 6.60 -2.70
C CYS A 88 -2.32 5.82 -2.40
N THR A 89 -2.87 5.18 -3.42
CA THR A 89 -3.92 4.18 -3.28
C THR A 89 -3.43 2.87 -3.87
N ILE A 90 -3.41 1.84 -3.03
CA ILE A 90 -3.04 0.48 -3.42
C ILE A 90 -4.31 -0.34 -3.52
N THR A 91 -4.38 -1.19 -4.54
CA THR A 91 -5.48 -2.13 -4.76
C THR A 91 -4.90 -3.49 -5.08
N ILE A 92 -5.36 -4.51 -4.36
CA ILE A 92 -5.02 -5.90 -4.60
C ILE A 92 -6.31 -6.63 -4.93
N ASP A 93 -6.39 -7.18 -6.12
CA ASP A 93 -7.43 -8.13 -6.48
C ASP A 93 -6.98 -9.52 -6.03
N VAL A 94 -7.66 -10.09 -5.04
CA VAL A 94 -7.26 -11.34 -4.39
C VAL A 94 -7.44 -12.54 -5.32
N GLU A 95 -8.44 -12.50 -6.19
CA GLU A 95 -8.75 -13.60 -7.11
C GLU A 95 -7.72 -13.72 -8.23
N THR A 96 -7.30 -12.58 -8.78
CA THR A 96 -6.32 -12.52 -9.87
C THR A 96 -4.89 -12.34 -9.39
N GLY A 97 -4.69 -12.00 -8.11
CA GLY A 97 -3.40 -11.60 -7.54
C GLY A 97 -2.88 -10.27 -8.09
N LYS A 98 -3.73 -9.48 -8.76
CA LYS A 98 -3.29 -8.25 -9.43
C LYS A 98 -3.08 -7.14 -8.42
N PHE A 99 -1.83 -6.67 -8.33
CA PHE A 99 -1.45 -5.47 -7.58
C PHE A 99 -1.53 -4.23 -8.47
N SER A 100 -2.03 -3.13 -7.92
CA SER A 100 -2.01 -1.80 -8.54
C SER A 100 -1.72 -0.73 -7.49
N MET A 101 -0.87 0.24 -7.83
CA MET A 101 -0.58 1.41 -7.01
C MET A 101 -0.79 2.68 -7.83
N ASN A 102 -1.59 3.60 -7.31
CA ASN A 102 -1.82 4.92 -7.88
C ASN A 102 -1.17 5.98 -6.98
N LEU A 103 -0.30 6.81 -7.54
CA LEU A 103 0.41 7.87 -6.84
C LEU A 103 -0.27 9.22 -7.08
N LYS A 104 -0.31 10.06 -6.04
CA LYS A 104 -0.75 11.46 -6.09
C LYS A 104 0.36 12.37 -5.59
N TYR A 105 0.69 13.38 -6.37
CA TYR A 105 1.77 14.36 -6.11
C TYR A 105 1.23 15.65 -5.50
#